data_AF-A0A957Z5Z4-F1
#
_entry.id   AF-A0A957Z5Z4-F1
#
_cell.length_a   1.000
_cell.length_b   1.000
_cell.length_c   1.000
_cell.angle_alpha   90.00
_cell.angle_beta   90.00
_cell.angle_gamma   90.00
#
_symmetry.space_group_name_H-M   'P 1'
#
loop_
_entity.id
_entity.type
_entity.pdbx_description
1 polymer ?
#
loop_
_entity_poly.entity_id
_entity_poly.type
_entity_poly.pdbx_seq_one_letter_code
_entity_poly.pdbx_strand_id
1 'polypeptide(L)'
;NGFLVSAGATSWGLRLTAIGRGNDLAAAGAATLHAAGNRVEVRRNALTEWYVNGPLGLEHGFTLAMPPTSVATGEPVVLALRQQGAPSASVTDGGRSLRIAPAGGSVLHYAGLVAYDARGVELPASMSVDAAGTVRIEVDDGGAHYPLTIDPLIQHTKLTAPSPVADDFMGSAVDMSDDTVVVGVPGYNNATGAVFVFTRTVGSWQVATTPAAILT
;
A
#
# COMPACT_ATOMS: atom_id res chain seq x y z
N ASN A 1 -14.53 -5.54 10.09
CA ASN A 1 -13.38 -6.26 9.48
C ASN A 1 -12.74 -5.33 8.47
N GLY A 2 -11.53 -4.89 8.81
CA GLY A 2 -10.65 -3.97 8.09
C GLY A 2 -9.26 -4.14 8.71
N PHE A 3 -8.29 -3.31 8.34
CA PHE A 3 -6.96 -3.34 8.93
C PHE A 3 -6.66 -2.03 9.67
N LEU A 4 -5.71 -2.10 10.61
CA LEU A 4 -5.02 -0.95 11.20
C LEU A 4 -3.52 -1.28 11.15
N VAL A 5 -2.72 -0.39 10.55
CA VAL A 5 -1.26 -0.44 10.60
C VAL A 5 -0.73 0.66 11.49
N SER A 6 0.39 0.39 12.15
CA SER A 6 1.05 1.34 13.04
C SER A 6 2.49 1.61 12.59
N ALA A 7 2.85 2.90 12.52
CA ALA A 7 4.21 3.37 12.33
C ALA A 7 4.52 4.43 13.40
N GLY A 8 5.18 3.99 14.47
CA GLY A 8 5.45 4.84 15.64
C GLY A 8 4.16 5.20 16.36
N ALA A 9 3.96 6.49 16.61
CA ALA A 9 2.72 7.00 17.20
C ALA A 9 1.55 7.07 16.20
N THR A 10 1.80 6.79 14.92
CA THR A 10 0.78 6.86 13.86
C THR A 10 0.04 5.54 13.77
N SER A 11 -1.29 5.56 13.82
CA SER A 11 -2.13 4.46 13.41
C SER A 11 -3.08 4.90 12.29
N TRP A 12 -3.12 4.14 11.20
CA TRP A 12 -4.04 4.36 10.11
C TRP A 12 -4.54 3.03 9.56
N GLY A 13 -5.74 3.02 9.01
CA GLY A 13 -6.32 1.81 8.48
C GLY A 13 -7.51 2.06 7.58
N LEU A 14 -7.94 1.00 6.90
CA LEU A 14 -9.14 1.00 6.08
C LEU A 14 -10.07 -0.13 6.49
N ARG A 15 -11.36 0.17 6.46
CA ARG A 15 -12.43 -0.80 6.58
C ARG A 15 -13.34 -0.70 5.36
N LEU A 16 -13.47 -1.79 4.62
CA LEU A 16 -14.49 -1.89 3.57
C LEU A 16 -15.90 -1.72 4.16
N THR A 17 -16.67 -0.78 3.62
CA THR A 17 -18.04 -0.48 4.05
C THR A 17 -19.08 -0.78 2.99
N ALA A 18 -18.75 -0.64 1.70
CA ALA A 18 -19.70 -0.89 0.62
C ALA A 18 -19.01 -1.29 -0.69
N ILE A 19 -19.76 -1.94 -1.58
CA ILE A 19 -19.37 -2.32 -2.93
C ILE A 19 -20.53 -2.09 -3.90
N GLY A 20 -20.26 -1.68 -5.12
CA GLY A 20 -21.28 -1.44 -6.15
C GLY A 20 -20.69 -0.85 -7.42
N ARG A 21 -21.48 -0.03 -8.12
CA ARG A 21 -21.04 0.73 -9.30
C ARG A 21 -21.33 2.21 -9.17
N GLY A 22 -20.37 3.07 -9.52
CA GLY A 22 -20.50 4.51 -9.37
C GLY A 22 -21.01 4.90 -7.98
N ASN A 23 -22.18 5.55 -7.91
CA ASN A 23 -22.81 5.92 -6.64
C ASN A 23 -23.83 4.91 -6.11
N ASP A 24 -24.17 3.87 -6.87
CA ASP A 24 -25.08 2.79 -6.47
C ASP A 24 -24.31 1.72 -5.69
N LEU A 25 -24.20 1.92 -4.38
CA LEU A 25 -23.40 1.08 -3.49
C LEU A 25 -24.28 0.33 -2.48
N ALA A 26 -24.01 -0.96 -2.33
CA ALA A 26 -24.61 -1.81 -1.30
C ALA A 26 -23.61 -2.03 -0.14
N ALA A 27 -24.11 -2.12 1.09
CA ALA A 27 -23.28 -2.37 2.26
C ALA A 27 -22.51 -3.69 2.12
N ALA A 28 -21.23 -3.69 2.51
CA ALA A 28 -20.42 -4.89 2.58
C ALA A 28 -21.02 -5.81 3.65
N GLY A 29 -21.65 -6.90 3.21
CA GLY A 29 -22.39 -7.82 4.06
C GLY A 29 -21.54 -8.55 5.11
N ALA A 30 -22.17 -9.53 5.77
CA ALA A 30 -21.49 -10.37 6.76
C ALA A 30 -20.26 -11.05 6.15
N ALA A 31 -19.25 -11.25 6.99
CA ALA A 31 -17.93 -11.72 6.57
C ALA A 31 -17.48 -12.95 7.34
N THR A 32 -16.84 -13.88 6.66
CA THR A 32 -16.08 -14.98 7.29
C THR A 32 -14.58 -14.72 7.18
N LEU A 33 -13.85 -15.09 8.23
CA LEU A 33 -12.40 -14.92 8.32
C LEU A 33 -11.70 -16.27 8.13
N HIS A 34 -10.69 -16.30 7.28
CA HIS A 34 -9.82 -17.44 7.05
C HIS A 34 -8.37 -16.98 7.16
N ALA A 35 -7.58 -17.61 8.02
CA ALA A 35 -6.17 -17.28 8.20
C ALA A 35 -5.31 -18.53 7.97
N ALA A 36 -4.25 -18.39 7.18
CA ALA A 36 -3.29 -19.45 6.90
C ALA A 36 -1.91 -18.84 6.63
N GLY A 37 -0.90 -19.21 7.43
CA GLY A 37 0.45 -18.67 7.29
C GLY A 37 0.49 -17.14 7.46
N ASN A 38 1.10 -16.45 6.50
CA ASN A 38 1.20 -14.98 6.45
C ASN A 38 0.00 -14.31 5.76
N ARG A 39 -1.08 -15.05 5.46
CA ARG A 39 -2.25 -14.56 4.72
C ARG A 39 -3.52 -14.62 5.57
N VAL A 40 -4.30 -13.55 5.50
CA VAL A 40 -5.67 -13.47 6.03
C VAL A 40 -6.62 -13.14 4.89
N GLU A 41 -7.75 -13.84 4.82
CA GLU A 41 -8.83 -13.59 3.89
C GLU A 41 -10.13 -13.29 4.64
N VAL A 42 -10.81 -12.23 4.19
CA VAL A 42 -12.13 -11.81 4.63
C VAL A 42 -13.09 -12.00 3.47
N ARG A 43 -13.88 -13.07 3.52
CA ARG A 43 -14.79 -13.46 2.44
C ARG A 43 -16.19 -12.92 2.71
N ARG A 44 -16.79 -12.25 1.71
CA ARG A 44 -18.10 -11.60 1.74
C ARG A 44 -18.81 -11.81 0.40
N ASN A 45 -19.79 -12.69 0.32
CA ASN A 45 -20.49 -12.99 -0.94
C ASN A 45 -19.48 -13.29 -2.07
N ALA A 46 -19.49 -12.50 -3.14
CA ALA A 46 -18.57 -12.60 -4.27
C ALA A 46 -17.20 -11.92 -4.06
N LEU A 47 -17.01 -11.19 -2.98
CA LEU A 47 -15.78 -10.45 -2.70
C LEU A 47 -14.93 -11.19 -1.67
N THR A 48 -13.66 -11.40 -1.99
CA THR A 48 -12.63 -11.78 -1.03
C THR A 48 -11.66 -10.62 -0.88
N GLU A 49 -11.63 -10.01 0.29
CA GLU A 49 -10.57 -9.08 0.69
C GLU A 49 -9.45 -9.90 1.34
N TRP A 50 -8.20 -9.65 0.98
CA TRP A 50 -7.08 -10.43 1.48
C TRP A 50 -5.91 -9.55 1.88
N TYR A 51 -5.13 -10.06 2.83
CA TYR A 51 -3.98 -9.41 3.41
C TYR A 51 -2.81 -10.38 3.40
N VAL A 52 -1.65 -9.95 2.92
CA VAL A 52 -0.42 -10.74 2.97
C VAL A 52 0.67 -9.89 3.60
N ASN A 53 1.27 -10.40 4.68
CA ASN A 53 2.47 -9.79 5.24
C ASN A 53 3.68 -10.22 4.41
N GLY A 54 4.33 -9.25 3.78
CA GLY A 54 5.54 -9.43 2.96
C GLY A 54 6.71 -8.58 3.45
N PRO A 55 7.90 -8.76 2.86
CA PRO A 55 9.10 -8.00 3.24
C PRO A 55 9.00 -6.49 2.95
N LEU A 56 8.07 -6.07 2.09
CA LEU A 56 7.85 -4.66 1.73
C LEU A 56 6.74 -3.97 2.55
N GLY A 57 6.02 -4.73 3.38
CA GLY A 57 4.88 -4.23 4.15
C GLY A 57 3.67 -5.16 4.06
N LEU A 58 2.48 -4.56 4.10
CA LEU A 58 1.21 -5.28 4.04
C LEU A 58 0.62 -5.12 2.64
N GLU A 59 0.51 -6.21 1.90
CA GLU A 59 -0.31 -6.26 0.69
C GLU A 59 -1.78 -6.32 1.11
N HIS A 60 -2.62 -5.47 0.51
CA HIS A 60 -4.04 -5.39 0.80
C HIS A 60 -4.83 -5.45 -0.50
N GLY A 61 -5.17 -6.66 -0.91
CA GLY A 61 -5.86 -6.88 -2.17
C GLY A 61 -7.31 -7.33 -2.03
N PHE A 62 -7.97 -7.38 -3.18
CA PHE A 62 -9.35 -7.81 -3.35
C PHE A 62 -9.45 -8.73 -4.56
N THR A 63 -10.26 -9.76 -4.44
CA THR A 63 -10.70 -10.59 -5.55
C THR A 63 -12.23 -10.52 -5.63
N LEU A 64 -12.74 -10.06 -6.76
CA LEU A 64 -14.17 -10.00 -7.02
C LEU A 64 -14.52 -11.12 -8.01
N ALA A 65 -15.27 -12.12 -7.54
CA ALA A 65 -15.55 -13.34 -8.31
C ALA A 65 -16.59 -13.15 -9.43
N MET A 66 -17.45 -12.13 -9.32
CA MET A 66 -18.46 -11.77 -10.31
C MET A 66 -18.81 -10.28 -10.17
N PRO A 67 -19.39 -9.64 -11.21
CA PRO A 67 -19.77 -8.24 -11.13
C PRO A 67 -20.63 -7.93 -9.91
N PRO A 68 -20.47 -6.75 -9.29
CA PRO A 68 -21.33 -6.36 -8.17
C PRO A 68 -22.76 -6.17 -8.69
N THR A 69 -23.75 -6.59 -7.90
CA THR A 69 -25.16 -6.33 -8.20
C THR A 69 -25.41 -4.83 -8.10
N SER A 70 -25.75 -4.20 -9.22
CA SER A 70 -26.04 -2.77 -9.31
C SER A 70 -26.98 -2.49 -10.48
N VAL A 71 -27.77 -1.43 -10.37
CA VAL A 71 -28.62 -0.91 -11.47
C VAL A 71 -27.86 0.08 -12.37
N ALA A 72 -26.67 0.55 -11.95
CA ALA A 72 -25.85 1.50 -12.68
C ALA A 72 -24.92 0.78 -13.69
N THR A 73 -25.48 0.38 -14.84
CA THR A 73 -24.72 -0.29 -15.90
C THR A 73 -23.72 0.66 -16.57
N GLY A 74 -22.49 0.19 -16.80
CA GLY A 74 -21.43 0.97 -17.47
C GLY A 74 -20.64 1.91 -16.56
N GLU A 75 -21.08 2.10 -15.31
CA GLU A 75 -20.30 2.80 -14.28
C GLU A 75 -19.20 1.89 -13.71
N PRO A 76 -18.04 2.43 -13.29
CA PRO A 76 -16.93 1.64 -12.76
C PRO A 76 -17.35 0.87 -11.50
N VAL A 77 -16.71 -0.27 -11.27
CA VAL A 77 -16.81 -1.01 -10.00
C VAL A 77 -16.17 -0.17 -8.91
N VAL A 78 -16.84 -0.06 -7.76
CA VAL A 78 -16.39 0.76 -6.64
C VAL A 78 -16.29 -0.08 -5.37
N LEU A 79 -15.13 -0.05 -4.72
CA LEU A 79 -14.93 -0.47 -3.33
C LEU A 79 -14.86 0.79 -2.46
N ALA A 80 -15.83 0.98 -1.57
CA ALA A 80 -15.85 2.11 -0.64
C ALA A 80 -15.30 1.66 0.73
N LEU A 81 -14.24 2.34 1.17
CA LEU A 81 -13.53 2.06 2.41
C LEU A 81 -13.54 3.28 3.34
N ARG A 82 -13.87 3.05 4.61
CA ARG A 82 -13.80 4.08 5.64
C ARG A 82 -12.40 4.10 6.25
N GLN A 83 -11.79 5.28 6.33
CA GLN A 83 -10.56 5.47 7.09
C GLN A 83 -10.77 5.20 8.59
N GLN A 84 -9.77 4.59 9.22
CA GLN A 84 -9.71 4.31 10.65
C GLN A 84 -8.41 4.91 11.22
N GLY A 85 -8.40 5.24 12.52
CA GLY A 85 -7.24 5.90 13.17
C GLY A 85 -7.26 7.41 12.98
N ALA A 86 -6.10 8.03 12.70
CA ALA A 86 -5.99 9.46 12.41
C ALA A 86 -6.10 9.71 10.89
N PRO A 87 -7.25 10.13 10.36
CA PRO A 87 -7.47 10.22 8.91
C PRO A 87 -6.80 11.49 8.35
N SER A 88 -5.74 11.30 7.56
CA SER A 88 -5.09 12.38 6.79
C SER A 88 -4.58 11.89 5.43
N ALA A 89 -5.29 10.93 4.84
CA ALA A 89 -4.95 10.42 3.51
C ALA A 89 -5.23 11.49 2.43
N SER A 90 -4.23 11.77 1.59
CA SER A 90 -4.39 12.57 0.38
C SER A 90 -4.03 11.74 -0.84
N VAL A 91 -4.79 11.90 -1.92
CA VAL A 91 -4.52 11.24 -3.20
C VAL A 91 -3.23 11.81 -3.82
N THR A 92 -2.43 10.94 -4.40
CA THR A 92 -1.17 11.23 -5.10
C THR A 92 -1.08 10.38 -6.36
N ASP A 93 -0.05 10.61 -7.18
CA ASP A 93 0.27 9.77 -8.34
C ASP A 93 -0.93 9.56 -9.30
N GLY A 94 -1.63 10.64 -9.62
CA GLY A 94 -2.78 10.59 -10.55
C GLY A 94 -3.94 9.70 -10.10
N GLY A 95 -4.04 9.37 -8.81
CA GLY A 95 -5.06 8.44 -8.30
C GLY A 95 -4.54 7.03 -8.03
N ARG A 96 -3.26 6.72 -8.23
CA ARG A 96 -2.73 5.37 -7.97
C ARG A 96 -2.17 5.16 -6.57
N SER A 97 -2.09 6.23 -5.78
CA SER A 97 -1.53 6.18 -4.43
C SER A 97 -2.24 7.12 -3.46
N LEU A 98 -2.33 6.74 -2.19
CA LEU A 98 -2.63 7.62 -1.07
C LEU A 98 -1.37 7.84 -0.23
N ARG A 99 -1.15 9.10 0.13
CA ARG A 99 -0.15 9.50 1.12
C ARG A 99 -0.86 9.79 2.45
N ILE A 100 -0.43 9.13 3.51
CA ILE A 100 -0.96 9.34 4.86
C ILE A 100 0.12 10.06 5.66
N ALA A 101 -0.14 11.32 6.00
CA ALA A 101 0.80 12.18 6.69
C ALA A 101 0.19 12.71 7.99
N PRO A 102 0.45 12.06 9.14
CA PRO A 102 0.05 12.57 10.45
C PRO A 102 0.94 13.76 10.86
N ALA A 103 0.43 14.62 11.75
CA ALA A 103 1.25 15.68 12.34
C ALA A 103 2.36 15.07 13.21
N GLY A 104 3.63 15.21 12.77
CA GLY A 104 4.80 14.76 13.53
C GLY A 104 5.09 13.26 13.50
N GLY A 105 4.40 12.47 12.67
CA GLY A 105 4.60 11.03 12.54
C GLY A 105 5.14 10.60 11.18
N SER A 106 5.41 9.30 11.04
CA SER A 106 5.92 8.69 9.81
C SER A 106 4.88 8.73 8.69
N VAL A 107 5.34 8.95 7.47
CA VAL A 107 4.48 8.94 6.28
C VAL A 107 4.26 7.49 5.84
N LEU A 108 2.99 7.08 5.71
CA LEU A 108 2.61 5.81 5.11
C LEU A 108 2.15 6.03 3.66
N HIS A 109 2.45 5.07 2.81
CA HIS A 109 2.00 5.05 1.43
C HIS A 109 1.13 3.82 1.19
N TYR A 110 -0.09 4.06 0.72
CA TYR A 110 -0.95 3.01 0.16
C TYR A 110 -0.93 3.20 -1.35
N ALA A 111 -0.15 2.39 -2.04
CA ALA A 111 0.37 2.69 -3.37
C ALA A 111 0.33 1.46 -4.29
N GLY A 112 0.73 1.66 -5.54
CA GLY A 112 0.86 0.57 -6.49
C GLY A 112 -0.48 -0.04 -6.89
N LEU A 113 -1.57 0.74 -6.87
CA LEU A 113 -2.88 0.26 -7.30
C LEU A 113 -2.81 -0.29 -8.74
N VAL A 114 -3.00 -1.59 -8.85
CA VAL A 114 -3.21 -2.29 -10.11
C VAL A 114 -4.48 -3.13 -10.04
N ALA A 115 -5.15 -3.31 -11.17
CA ALA A 115 -6.30 -4.18 -11.30
C ALA A 115 -6.16 -5.04 -12.55
N TYR A 116 -6.46 -6.33 -12.46
CA TYR A 116 -6.41 -7.30 -13.56
C TYR A 116 -7.70 -8.08 -13.69
N ASP A 117 -8.07 -8.40 -14.93
CA ASP A 117 -9.13 -9.37 -15.21
C ASP A 117 -8.60 -10.82 -15.15
N ALA A 118 -9.49 -11.80 -15.31
CA ALA A 118 -9.17 -13.23 -15.25
C ALA A 118 -8.22 -13.72 -16.35
N ARG A 119 -8.01 -12.92 -17.40
CA ARG A 119 -7.08 -13.19 -18.49
C ARG A 119 -5.72 -12.53 -18.23
N GLY A 120 -5.58 -11.77 -17.14
CA GLY A 120 -4.38 -11.00 -16.81
C GLY A 120 -4.28 -9.65 -17.53
N VAL A 121 -5.38 -9.14 -18.09
CA VAL A 121 -5.41 -7.82 -18.72
C VAL A 121 -5.54 -6.75 -17.64
N GLU A 122 -4.64 -5.76 -17.63
CA GLU A 122 -4.72 -4.62 -16.71
C GLU A 122 -5.96 -3.76 -17.04
N LEU A 123 -6.69 -3.38 -16.01
CA LEU A 123 -7.87 -2.54 -16.08
C LEU A 123 -7.55 -1.13 -15.54
N PRO A 124 -8.13 -0.06 -16.13
CA PRO A 124 -8.01 1.28 -15.55
C PRO A 124 -8.56 1.31 -14.13
N ALA A 125 -7.73 1.75 -13.18
CA ALA A 125 -8.09 1.81 -11.77
C ALA A 125 -7.56 3.10 -11.12
N SER A 126 -8.33 3.64 -10.18
CA SER A 126 -7.97 4.86 -9.44
C SER A 126 -8.50 4.86 -8.00
N MET A 127 -7.92 5.72 -7.18
CA MET A 127 -8.30 6.01 -5.80
C MET A 127 -8.73 7.47 -5.67
N SER A 128 -9.80 7.69 -4.92
CA SER A 128 -10.20 9.01 -4.44
C SER A 128 -10.46 9.01 -2.94
N VAL A 129 -10.38 10.18 -2.31
CA VAL A 129 -10.73 10.38 -0.90
C VAL A 129 -11.69 11.56 -0.80
N ASP A 130 -12.87 11.33 -0.22
CA ASP A 130 -13.85 12.40 -0.01
C ASP A 130 -13.62 13.18 1.30
N ALA A 131 -14.34 14.30 1.46
CA ALA A 131 -14.25 15.14 2.66
C ALA A 131 -14.72 14.43 3.94
N ALA A 132 -15.54 13.38 3.82
CA ALA A 132 -15.94 12.57 4.95
C ALA A 132 -14.84 11.60 5.38
N GLY A 133 -13.81 11.36 4.56
CA GLY A 133 -12.73 10.41 4.78
C GLY A 133 -13.03 9.01 4.21
N THR A 134 -13.96 8.89 3.27
CA THR A 134 -14.17 7.66 2.50
C THR A 134 -13.14 7.58 1.39
N VAL A 135 -12.37 6.50 1.38
CA VAL A 135 -11.53 6.11 0.26
C VAL A 135 -12.39 5.31 -0.72
N ARG A 136 -12.37 5.66 -2.00
CA ARG A 136 -13.00 4.88 -3.07
C ARG A 136 -11.90 4.31 -3.96
N ILE A 137 -11.91 3.01 -4.19
CA ILE A 137 -11.14 2.37 -5.25
C ILE A 137 -12.11 2.09 -6.39
N GLU A 138 -11.84 2.65 -7.56
CA GLU A 138 -12.69 2.57 -8.74
C GLU A 138 -11.95 1.80 -9.85
N VAL A 139 -12.62 0.84 -10.47
CA VAL A 139 -12.07 0.01 -11.55
C VAL A 139 -13.03 0.02 -12.73
N ASP A 140 -12.55 0.44 -13.89
CA ASP A 140 -13.29 0.31 -15.15
C ASP A 140 -13.16 -1.15 -15.63
N ASP A 141 -14.23 -1.92 -15.46
CA ASP A 141 -14.32 -3.33 -15.82
C ASP A 141 -15.05 -3.57 -17.15
N GLY A 142 -15.16 -2.56 -18.02
CA GLY A 142 -15.79 -2.66 -19.33
C GLY A 142 -15.22 -3.81 -20.16
N GLY A 143 -16.02 -4.87 -20.38
CA GLY A 143 -15.60 -6.04 -21.16
C GLY A 143 -14.60 -6.97 -20.44
N ALA A 144 -14.40 -6.78 -19.14
CA ALA A 144 -13.50 -7.59 -18.34
C ALA A 144 -14.06 -9.01 -18.08
N HIS A 145 -13.16 -9.99 -17.97
CA HIS A 145 -13.51 -11.33 -17.54
C HIS A 145 -13.28 -11.48 -16.03
N TYR A 146 -14.27 -11.99 -15.31
CA TYR A 146 -14.15 -12.24 -13.89
C TYR A 146 -13.51 -13.60 -13.60
N PRO A 147 -12.77 -13.76 -12.48
CA PRO A 147 -12.60 -12.80 -11.38
C PRO A 147 -11.71 -11.59 -11.70
N LEU A 148 -11.99 -10.46 -11.07
CA LEU A 148 -11.07 -9.33 -11.01
C LEU A 148 -10.16 -9.44 -9.80
N THR A 149 -8.88 -9.11 -9.96
CA THR A 149 -7.94 -8.94 -8.85
C THR A 149 -7.52 -7.48 -8.77
N ILE A 150 -7.67 -6.86 -7.61
CA ILE A 150 -7.32 -5.46 -7.35
C ILE A 150 -6.29 -5.48 -6.22
N ASP A 151 -5.08 -5.03 -6.48
CA ASP A 151 -3.94 -5.26 -5.60
C ASP A 151 -3.14 -3.97 -5.36
N PRO A 152 -3.54 -3.18 -4.36
CA PRO A 152 -2.70 -2.13 -3.81
C PRO A 152 -1.82 -2.65 -2.64
N LEU A 153 -0.66 -2.02 -2.50
CA LEU A 153 0.34 -2.35 -1.49
C LEU A 153 0.47 -1.22 -0.47
N ILE A 154 0.51 -1.55 0.82
CA ILE A 154 0.89 -0.62 1.89
C ILE A 154 2.38 -0.76 2.12
N GLN A 155 3.14 0.28 1.79
CA GLN A 155 4.58 0.35 2.04
C GLN A 155 4.89 1.31 3.18
N HIS A 156 5.80 0.88 4.04
CA HIS A 156 6.55 1.80 4.90
C HIS A 156 7.57 2.56 4.06
N THR A 157 8.03 3.72 4.53
CA THR A 157 8.99 4.57 3.81
C THR A 157 10.17 3.76 3.28
N LYS A 158 10.39 3.81 1.96
CA LYS A 158 11.59 3.28 1.33
C LYS A 158 12.82 4.02 1.85
N LEU A 159 13.80 3.29 2.35
CA LEU A 159 15.07 3.85 2.76
C LEU A 159 15.88 4.19 1.52
N THR A 160 16.10 5.49 1.29
CA THR A 160 16.95 6.00 0.23
C THR A 160 18.20 6.64 0.82
N ALA A 161 19.28 6.69 0.05
CA ALA A 161 20.41 7.53 0.39
C ALA A 161 19.94 8.99 0.57
N PRO A 162 20.56 9.76 1.49
CA PRO A 162 20.30 11.20 1.62
C PRO A 162 20.56 11.98 0.33
N SER A 163 21.41 11.46 -0.57
CA SER A 163 21.74 12.04 -1.87
C SER A 163 22.08 10.91 -2.85
N PRO A 164 21.06 10.26 -3.44
CA PRO A 164 21.27 9.12 -4.32
C PRO A 164 21.97 9.56 -5.61
N VAL A 165 22.98 8.81 -6.03
CA VAL A 165 23.72 9.05 -7.28
C VAL A 165 23.45 7.86 -8.21
N ALA A 166 23.24 8.12 -9.50
CA ALA A 166 23.12 7.04 -10.47
C ALA A 166 24.36 6.12 -10.38
N ASP A 167 24.14 4.81 -10.44
CA ASP A 167 25.19 3.80 -10.34
C ASP A 167 25.97 3.77 -9.01
N ASP A 168 25.38 4.27 -7.91
CA ASP A 168 25.98 4.14 -6.57
C ASP A 168 25.83 2.72 -5.96
N PHE A 169 24.94 1.91 -6.54
CA PHE A 169 24.63 0.53 -6.14
C PHE A 169 24.27 0.40 -4.65
N MET A 170 23.59 1.40 -4.09
CA MET A 170 23.07 1.31 -2.73
C MET A 170 22.20 0.07 -2.54
N GLY A 171 22.43 -0.66 -1.44
CA GLY A 171 21.69 -1.89 -1.13
C GLY A 171 22.33 -3.15 -1.73
N SER A 172 23.52 -3.04 -2.33
CA SER A 172 24.32 -4.20 -2.76
C SER A 172 24.71 -5.14 -1.61
N ALA A 173 24.81 -4.62 -0.39
CA ALA A 173 24.92 -5.37 0.85
C ALA A 173 24.06 -4.72 1.93
N VAL A 174 23.33 -5.53 2.71
CA VAL A 174 22.44 -5.08 3.78
C VAL A 174 22.58 -6.01 4.98
N ASP A 175 22.62 -5.43 6.17
CA ASP A 175 22.47 -6.15 7.43
C ASP A 175 21.56 -5.37 8.39
N MET A 176 20.94 -6.06 9.34
CA MET A 176 20.06 -5.43 10.32
C MET A 176 20.18 -6.05 11.72
N SER A 177 20.15 -5.19 12.74
CA SER A 177 20.04 -5.59 14.14
C SER A 177 19.17 -4.59 14.88
N ASP A 178 18.13 -5.08 15.54
CA ASP A 178 17.14 -4.28 16.28
C ASP A 178 16.58 -3.12 15.45
N ASP A 179 16.80 -1.90 15.93
CA ASP A 179 16.40 -0.64 15.30
C ASP A 179 17.48 -0.09 14.35
N THR A 180 18.46 -0.88 13.96
CA THR A 180 19.57 -0.43 13.09
C THR A 180 19.65 -1.25 11.81
N VAL A 181 19.69 -0.58 10.67
CA VAL A 181 19.94 -1.18 9.35
C VAL A 181 21.21 -0.56 8.79
N VAL A 182 22.11 -1.41 8.31
CA VAL A 182 23.37 -1.01 7.69
C VAL A 182 23.29 -1.32 6.20
N VAL A 183 23.60 -0.35 5.35
CA VAL A 183 23.45 -0.46 3.89
C VAL A 183 24.75 -0.04 3.20
N GLY A 184 25.30 -0.95 2.39
CA GLY A 184 26.48 -0.70 1.57
C GLY A 184 26.15 0.04 0.27
N VAL A 185 27.06 0.93 -0.14
CA VAL A 185 26.97 1.77 -1.35
C VAL A 185 28.34 1.78 -2.05
N PRO A 186 28.71 0.72 -2.79
CA PRO A 186 30.05 0.53 -3.31
C PRO A 186 30.41 1.54 -4.41
N GLY A 187 29.43 2.10 -5.13
CA GLY A 187 29.68 3.15 -6.12
C GLY A 187 29.92 4.54 -5.52
N TYR A 188 29.80 4.71 -4.20
CA TYR A 188 29.97 6.00 -3.54
C TYR A 188 31.40 6.56 -3.74
N ASN A 189 31.49 7.88 -4.01
CA ASN A 189 32.73 8.63 -4.17
C ASN A 189 33.75 7.94 -5.11
N ASN A 190 33.41 7.82 -6.39
CA ASN A 190 34.26 7.15 -7.41
C ASN A 190 34.65 5.71 -7.03
N ALA A 191 33.67 4.92 -6.60
CA ALA A 191 33.85 3.53 -6.17
C ALA A 191 34.75 3.30 -4.94
N THR A 192 34.98 4.34 -4.13
CA THR A 192 35.61 4.21 -2.80
C THR A 192 34.71 3.36 -1.89
N GLY A 193 33.40 3.48 -2.05
CA GLY A 193 32.42 2.75 -1.27
C GLY A 193 32.10 3.42 0.06
N ALA A 194 30.85 3.29 0.48
CA ALA A 194 30.36 3.83 1.73
C ALA A 194 29.40 2.87 2.42
N VAL A 195 29.25 3.07 3.71
CA VAL A 195 28.22 2.41 4.52
C VAL A 195 27.33 3.49 5.14
N PHE A 196 26.03 3.38 4.90
CA PHE A 196 25.01 4.19 5.56
C PHE A 196 24.35 3.38 6.67
N VAL A 197 24.20 4.01 7.83
CA VAL A 197 23.49 3.43 8.98
C VAL A 197 22.16 4.16 9.12
N PHE A 198 21.09 3.38 9.06
CA PHE A 198 19.73 3.81 9.30
C PHE A 198 19.33 3.37 10.70
N THR A 199 18.90 4.31 11.54
CA THR A 199 18.36 4.01 12.87
C THR A 199 16.87 4.29 12.90
N ARG A 200 16.08 3.32 13.34
CA ARG A 200 14.66 3.47 13.60
C ARG A 200 14.49 4.19 14.93
N THR A 201 13.96 5.40 14.87
CA THR A 201 13.32 6.06 16.02
C THR A 201 11.81 5.83 15.92
N VAL A 202 11.03 6.28 16.90
CA VAL A 202 9.58 6.00 17.01
C VAL A 202 8.84 6.14 15.67
N GLY A 203 8.67 5.01 14.97
CA GLY A 203 8.01 4.90 13.66
C GLY A 203 8.83 5.27 12.43
N SER A 204 9.90 6.04 12.57
CA SER A 204 10.63 6.63 11.43
C SER A 204 12.07 6.14 11.38
N TRP A 205 12.52 5.79 10.19
CA TRP A 205 13.94 5.56 9.94
C TRP A 205 14.65 6.90 9.73
N GLN A 206 15.80 7.06 10.36
CA GLN A 206 16.69 8.21 10.22
C GLN A 206 18.02 7.73 9.65
N VAL A 207 18.63 8.53 8.79
CA VAL A 207 19.95 8.27 8.22
C VAL A 207 20.79 9.53 8.31
N ALA A 208 22.07 9.39 8.62
CA ALA A 208 23.00 10.51 8.57
C ALA A 208 23.16 10.99 7.12
N THR A 209 23.24 12.31 6.91
CA THR A 209 23.46 12.89 5.56
C THR A 209 24.85 12.59 4.99
N THR A 210 25.76 12.09 5.84
CA THR A 210 27.08 11.58 5.47
C THR A 210 27.20 10.10 5.82
N PRO A 211 28.04 9.32 5.11
CA PRO A 211 28.29 7.92 5.45
C PRO A 211 28.73 7.73 6.91
N ALA A 212 28.31 6.64 7.53
CA ALA A 212 28.80 6.25 8.86
C ALA A 212 30.24 5.71 8.80
N ALA A 213 30.61 5.13 7.66
CA ALA A 213 31.98 4.77 7.33
C ALA A 213 32.23 4.95 5.83
N ILE A 214 33.45 5.36 5.50
CA ILE A 214 34.01 5.34 4.14
C ILE A 214 34.99 4.17 4.12
N LEU A 215 34.83 3.26 3.16
CA LEU A 215 35.75 2.14 3.00
C LEU A 215 37.00 2.66 2.29
N THR A 216 38.19 2.37 2.82
CA THR A 216 39.49 2.78 2.24
C THR A 216 40.35 1.57 1.98
#